data_AF-A0A7W0V4G7-F1
#
_entry.id   AF-A0A7W0V4G7-F1
#
_cell.length_a   1.000
_cell.length_b   1.000
_cell.length_c   1.000
_cell.angle_alpha   90.00
_cell.angle_beta   90.00
_cell.angle_gamma   90.00
#
_symmetry.space_group_name_H-M   'P 1'
#
loop_
_entity.id
_entity.type
_entity.pdbx_description
1 polymer ?
#
loop_
_entity_poly.entity_id
_entity_poly.type
_entity_poly.pdbx_seq_one_letter_code
_entity_poly.pdbx_strand_id
1 'polypeptide(L)'
;MQTTVSVIRFAASGAFVAIGFMAAPVAAQDASPAAGETVCAVEPRDVDDLVAFYFSPEGTPLATPAATTFGSETELPAGEPVDAVTEEAVNAVVAELIACFDAGQYARAFALVTDDGARSLGPDMSNPDEDTPDEVRALLEAQLAGTPVADEPGMEPGMQTQVSPGRDIRLLEGGRVGGVWTIEGDTSFIVFEQEDDRWLVDEFIDIVEDGAASGGTPTP
;
A
#
# COMPACT_ATOMS: atom_id res chain seq x y z
N MET A 1 -49.78 -47.41 -5.13
CA MET A 1 -48.55 -47.22 -5.92
C MET A 1 -47.39 -47.72 -5.06
N GLN A 2 -46.85 -48.89 -5.42
CA GLN A 2 -45.76 -49.56 -4.73
C GLN A 2 -44.43 -49.06 -5.32
N THR A 3 -43.55 -48.54 -4.48
CA THR A 3 -42.20 -48.13 -4.90
C THR A 3 -41.20 -49.14 -4.40
N THR A 4 -40.71 -49.95 -5.33
CA THR A 4 -39.78 -51.06 -5.14
C THR A 4 -38.40 -50.56 -4.72
N VAL A 5 -37.88 -51.06 -3.59
CA VAL A 5 -36.51 -50.82 -3.11
C VAL A 5 -35.59 -51.88 -3.73
N SER A 6 -34.68 -51.47 -4.61
CA SER A 6 -33.62 -52.32 -5.16
C SER A 6 -32.38 -52.26 -4.30
N VAL A 7 -32.11 -53.35 -3.58
CA VAL A 7 -30.86 -53.61 -2.85
C VAL A 7 -29.88 -54.30 -3.79
N ILE A 8 -28.82 -53.60 -4.20
CA ILE A 8 -27.71 -54.19 -4.95
C ILE A 8 -26.59 -54.51 -3.97
N ARG A 9 -26.31 -55.80 -3.78
CA ARG A 9 -25.12 -56.33 -3.11
C ARG A 9 -23.99 -56.41 -4.12
N PHE A 10 -22.94 -55.60 -3.95
CA PHE A 10 -21.65 -55.83 -4.60
C PHE A 10 -20.69 -56.49 -3.61
N ALA A 11 -20.39 -57.76 -3.86
CA ALA A 11 -19.20 -58.44 -3.34
C ALA A 11 -18.13 -58.36 -4.43
N ALA A 12 -17.01 -57.69 -4.15
CA ALA A 12 -15.83 -57.76 -5.00
C ALA A 12 -14.59 -57.61 -4.12
N SER A 13 -13.95 -58.75 -3.88
CA SER A 13 -12.57 -58.85 -3.40
C SER A 13 -11.64 -58.21 -4.42
N GLY A 14 -10.93 -57.15 -4.02
CA GLY A 14 -9.94 -56.47 -4.85
C GLY A 14 -8.68 -56.21 -4.03
N ALA A 15 -7.54 -56.67 -4.54
CA ALA A 15 -6.24 -56.60 -3.90
C ALA A 15 -5.80 -55.16 -3.59
N PHE A 16 -5.35 -54.92 -2.36
CA PHE A 16 -4.66 -53.70 -1.97
C PHE A 16 -3.26 -53.68 -2.62
N VAL A 17 -3.10 -52.90 -3.70
CA VAL A 17 -1.79 -52.45 -4.16
C VAL A 17 -1.43 -51.23 -3.34
N ALA A 18 -0.51 -51.40 -2.39
CA ALA A 18 0.09 -50.31 -1.63
C ALA A 18 0.99 -49.49 -2.57
N ILE A 19 0.45 -48.42 -3.16
CA ILE A 19 1.25 -47.37 -3.81
C ILE A 19 1.82 -46.52 -2.67
N GLY A 20 3.08 -46.79 -2.32
CA GLY A 20 3.85 -45.94 -1.41
C GLY A 20 4.07 -44.59 -2.07
N PHE A 21 3.27 -43.59 -1.70
CA PHE A 21 3.59 -42.20 -1.95
C PHE A 21 4.83 -41.85 -1.11
N MET A 22 5.99 -41.83 -1.75
CA MET A 22 7.15 -41.14 -1.20
C MET A 22 6.81 -39.65 -1.22
N ALA A 23 6.43 -39.11 -0.07
CA ALA A 23 6.38 -37.67 0.15
C ALA A 23 7.82 -37.16 0.05
N ALA A 24 8.20 -36.67 -1.14
CA ALA A 24 9.40 -35.87 -1.25
C ALA A 24 9.17 -34.61 -0.39
N PRO A 25 10.11 -34.24 0.50
CA PRO A 25 10.02 -32.97 1.19
C PRO A 25 10.01 -31.86 0.14
N VAL A 26 8.87 -31.19 0.01
CA VAL A 26 8.81 -29.90 -0.68
C VAL A 26 9.61 -28.95 0.19
N ALA A 27 10.88 -28.75 -0.17
CA ALA A 27 11.63 -27.61 0.33
C ALA A 27 10.91 -26.38 -0.22
N ALA A 28 10.19 -25.65 0.64
CA ALA A 28 9.80 -24.28 0.37
C ALA A 28 11.11 -23.56 0.03
N GLN A 29 11.27 -23.20 -1.25
CA GLN A 29 12.38 -22.36 -1.65
C GLN A 29 12.02 -20.96 -1.17
N ASP A 30 12.49 -20.60 0.02
CA ASP A 30 12.60 -19.19 0.40
C ASP A 30 13.52 -18.56 -0.65
N ALA A 31 12.91 -17.92 -1.65
CA ALA A 31 13.63 -17.10 -2.59
C ALA A 31 14.25 -15.98 -1.77
N SER A 32 15.56 -16.03 -1.57
CA SER A 32 16.29 -14.89 -1.02
C SER A 32 16.00 -13.69 -1.93
N PRO A 33 15.59 -12.54 -1.36
CA PRO A 33 15.31 -11.34 -2.15
C PRO A 33 16.51 -11.02 -3.04
N ALA A 34 16.24 -10.48 -4.22
CA ALA A 34 17.31 -10.04 -5.10
C ALA A 34 18.12 -8.94 -4.39
N ALA A 35 19.44 -8.95 -4.54
CA ALA A 35 20.28 -7.93 -3.92
C ALA A 35 19.85 -6.54 -4.41
N GLY A 36 19.43 -5.68 -3.48
CA GLY A 36 18.95 -4.32 -3.77
C GLY A 36 17.43 -4.15 -3.71
N GLU A 37 16.67 -5.20 -3.39
CA GLU A 37 15.23 -5.09 -3.12
C GLU A 37 14.98 -4.45 -1.75
N THR A 38 14.28 -3.32 -1.73
CA THR A 38 13.82 -2.68 -0.49
C THR A 38 12.69 -3.53 0.10
N VAL A 39 12.81 -3.87 1.37
CA VAL A 39 11.80 -4.63 2.11
C VAL A 39 11.14 -3.74 3.15
N CYS A 40 9.83 -3.92 3.36
CA CYS A 40 9.11 -3.25 4.43
C CYS A 40 9.58 -3.77 5.79
N ALA A 41 10.40 -2.98 6.51
CA ALA A 41 11.00 -3.39 7.78
C ALA A 41 10.66 -2.46 8.96
N VAL A 42 10.17 -1.25 8.68
CA VAL A 42 9.70 -0.28 9.67
C VAL A 42 8.68 -0.90 10.63
N GLU A 43 8.80 -0.60 11.92
CA GLU A 43 7.86 -1.04 12.94
C GLU A 43 6.47 -0.45 12.64
N PRO A 44 5.39 -1.25 12.70
CA PRO A 44 4.06 -0.75 12.45
C PRO A 44 3.62 0.29 13.47
N ARG A 45 2.77 1.19 13.00
CA ARG A 45 2.00 2.07 13.84
C ARG A 45 0.92 1.29 14.60
N ASP A 46 0.52 1.80 15.76
CA ASP A 46 -0.56 1.23 16.54
C ASP A 46 -1.90 1.29 15.77
N VAL A 47 -2.66 0.20 15.84
CA VAL A 47 -3.93 0.07 15.10
C VAL A 47 -5.00 0.99 15.68
N ASP A 48 -5.04 1.18 17.00
CA ASP A 48 -6.00 2.08 17.63
C ASP A 48 -5.75 3.53 17.19
N ASP A 49 -4.49 3.94 17.11
CA ASP A 49 -4.11 5.27 16.64
C ASP A 49 -4.54 5.49 15.18
N LEU A 50 -4.31 4.51 14.30
CA LEU A 50 -4.73 4.60 12.90
C LEU A 50 -6.25 4.67 12.75
N VAL A 51 -7.01 3.83 13.46
CA VAL A 51 -8.48 3.88 13.42
C VAL A 51 -8.99 5.23 13.93
N ALA A 52 -8.34 5.79 14.95
CA ALA A 52 -8.70 7.11 15.49
C ALA A 52 -8.43 8.28 14.53
N PHE A 53 -7.65 8.08 13.46
CA PHE A 53 -7.49 9.08 12.40
C PHE A 53 -8.66 9.16 11.46
N TYR A 54 -9.38 8.06 11.27
CA TYR A 54 -10.43 7.95 10.26
C TYR A 54 -11.84 7.98 10.87
N PHE A 55 -11.97 7.66 12.16
CA PHE A 55 -13.27 7.57 12.82
C PHE A 55 -13.29 8.30 14.16
N SER A 56 -14.45 8.89 14.47
CA SER A 56 -14.74 9.40 15.81
C SER A 56 -14.86 8.24 16.81
N PRO A 57 -14.81 8.50 18.13
CA PRO A 57 -15.05 7.48 19.15
C PRO A 57 -16.42 6.78 19.04
N GLU A 58 -17.40 7.43 18.40
CA GLU A 58 -18.72 6.87 18.11
C GLU A 58 -18.76 6.03 16.81
N GLY A 59 -17.62 5.88 16.13
CA GLY A 59 -17.48 5.14 14.88
C GLY A 59 -17.94 5.90 13.64
N THR A 60 -18.12 7.23 13.73
CA THR A 60 -18.51 8.05 12.57
C THR A 60 -17.28 8.41 11.75
N PRO A 61 -17.29 8.23 10.43
CA PRO A 61 -16.22 8.69 9.56
C PRO A 61 -15.87 10.17 9.76
N LEU A 62 -14.58 10.45 9.89
CA LEU A 62 -14.04 11.80 9.90
C LEU A 62 -13.82 12.27 8.46
N ALA A 63 -13.90 13.58 8.25
CA ALA A 63 -13.66 14.14 6.93
C ALA A 63 -12.17 14.01 6.58
N THR A 64 -11.87 13.34 5.46
CA THR A 64 -10.53 13.31 4.89
C THR A 64 -10.12 14.72 4.47
N PRO A 65 -8.92 15.19 4.86
CA PRO A 65 -8.38 16.44 4.34
C PRO A 65 -8.38 16.44 2.80
N ALA A 66 -8.70 17.58 2.20
CA ALA A 66 -8.65 17.70 0.74
C ALA A 66 -7.18 17.61 0.27
N ALA A 67 -6.91 16.73 -0.69
CA ALA A 67 -5.59 16.62 -1.31
C ALA A 67 -5.23 17.93 -2.04
N THR A 68 -4.00 18.38 -1.87
CA THR A 68 -3.44 19.48 -2.67
C THR A 68 -3.06 18.96 -4.04
N THR A 69 -3.27 19.76 -5.09
CA THR A 69 -2.83 19.46 -6.45
C THR A 69 -2.23 20.70 -7.11
N PHE A 70 -1.31 20.48 -8.04
CA PHE A 70 -0.75 21.53 -8.90
C PHE A 70 -0.97 21.22 -10.37
N GLY A 71 -1.14 22.26 -11.19
CA GLY A 71 -1.34 22.11 -12.63
C GLY A 71 -0.03 21.87 -13.40
N SER A 72 1.12 22.13 -12.78
CA SER A 72 2.44 21.88 -13.34
C SER A 72 3.56 21.94 -12.30
N GLU A 73 4.74 21.38 -12.63
CA GLU A 73 5.95 21.51 -11.78
C GLU A 73 6.39 22.96 -11.54
N THR A 74 6.00 23.91 -12.41
CA THR A 74 6.39 25.33 -12.25
C THR A 74 5.67 26.05 -11.11
N GLU A 75 4.59 25.45 -10.60
CA GLU A 75 3.81 25.96 -9.47
C GLU A 75 4.31 25.42 -8.12
N LEU A 76 5.22 24.43 -8.15
CA LEU A 76 5.73 23.81 -6.94
C LEU A 76 6.45 24.82 -6.04
N PRO A 77 6.35 24.65 -4.71
CA PRO A 77 7.08 25.49 -3.77
C PRO A 77 8.57 25.57 -4.11
N ALA A 78 9.11 26.79 -4.14
CA ALA A 78 10.55 26.99 -4.34
C ALA A 78 11.33 26.64 -3.07
N GLY A 79 12.58 26.24 -3.22
CA GLY A 79 13.47 25.89 -2.12
C GLY A 79 14.93 25.82 -2.56
N GLU A 80 15.84 25.74 -1.60
CA GLU A 80 17.26 25.51 -1.88
C GLU A 80 17.53 24.01 -2.03
N PRO A 81 18.46 23.56 -2.90
CA PRO A 81 18.82 22.14 -2.98
C PRO A 81 19.27 21.58 -1.62
N VAL A 82 18.84 20.36 -1.31
CA VAL A 82 19.31 19.65 -0.10
C VAL A 82 20.72 19.08 -0.29
N ASP A 83 21.35 18.64 0.79
CA ASP A 83 22.59 17.86 0.71
C ASP A 83 22.31 16.39 0.32
N ALA A 84 23.37 15.71 -0.12
CA ALA A 84 23.28 14.32 -0.60
C ALA A 84 22.83 13.32 0.48
N VAL A 85 23.08 13.61 1.76
CA VAL A 85 22.67 12.73 2.86
C VAL A 85 21.17 12.81 3.04
N THR A 86 20.61 14.01 2.97
CA THR A 86 19.16 14.24 3.02
C THR A 86 18.48 13.65 1.79
N GLU A 87 19.06 13.84 0.60
CA GLU A 87 18.57 13.26 -0.66
C GLU A 87 18.48 11.73 -0.59
N GLU A 88 19.53 11.06 -0.10
CA GLU A 88 19.56 9.61 0.10
C GLU A 88 18.50 9.17 1.13
N ALA A 89 18.38 9.90 2.24
CA ALA A 89 17.44 9.57 3.30
C ALA A 89 15.97 9.64 2.85
N VAL A 90 15.55 10.71 2.15
CA VAL A 90 14.15 10.82 1.68
C VAL A 90 13.83 9.81 0.59
N ASN A 91 14.79 9.48 -0.28
CA ASN A 91 14.62 8.41 -1.28
C ASN A 91 14.43 7.04 -0.62
N ALA A 92 15.17 6.76 0.46
CA ALA A 92 15.00 5.52 1.21
C ALA A 92 13.60 5.43 1.85
N VAL A 93 13.08 6.55 2.39
CA VAL A 93 11.72 6.61 2.96
C VAL A 93 10.66 6.28 1.91
N VAL A 94 10.72 6.91 0.72
CA VAL A 94 9.75 6.62 -0.35
C VAL A 94 9.84 5.18 -0.81
N ALA A 95 11.05 4.65 -0.99
CA ALA A 95 11.23 3.25 -1.41
C ALA A 95 10.69 2.26 -0.38
N GLU A 96 10.89 2.51 0.92
CA GLU A 96 10.36 1.64 1.98
C GLU A 96 8.84 1.77 2.12
N LEU A 97 8.30 2.99 1.97
CA LEU A 97 6.86 3.23 2.00
C LEU A 97 6.14 2.42 0.91
N ILE A 98 6.65 2.48 -0.32
CA ILE A 98 6.08 1.72 -1.44
C ILE A 98 6.27 0.21 -1.23
N ALA A 99 7.43 -0.24 -0.74
CA ALA A 99 7.61 -1.65 -0.39
C ALA A 99 6.60 -2.14 0.67
N CYS A 100 6.19 -1.27 1.60
CA CYS A 100 5.14 -1.60 2.57
C CYS A 100 3.75 -1.67 1.95
N PHE A 101 3.42 -0.79 1.00
CA PHE A 101 2.15 -0.87 0.25
C PHE A 101 2.10 -2.12 -0.63
N ASP A 102 3.16 -2.41 -1.38
CA ASP A 102 3.29 -3.62 -2.22
C ASP A 102 3.16 -4.91 -1.40
N ALA A 103 3.63 -4.89 -0.16
CA ALA A 103 3.52 -6.01 0.78
C ALA A 103 2.15 -6.09 1.50
N GLY A 104 1.24 -5.14 1.24
CA GLY A 104 -0.03 -5.04 1.96
C GLY A 104 0.15 -4.82 3.47
N GLN A 105 1.21 -4.14 3.89
CA GLN A 105 1.55 -3.87 5.29
C GLN A 105 1.22 -2.42 5.65
N TYR A 106 -0.05 -2.03 5.59
CA TYR A 106 -0.45 -0.62 5.69
C TYR A 106 -0.08 0.02 7.03
N ALA A 107 -0.20 -0.70 8.15
CA ALA A 107 0.23 -0.17 9.45
C ALA A 107 1.73 0.18 9.48
N ARG A 108 2.56 -0.54 8.72
CA ARG A 108 3.99 -0.23 8.54
C ARG A 108 4.20 0.94 7.58
N ALA A 109 3.47 0.96 6.46
CA ALA A 109 3.48 2.10 5.54
C ALA A 109 3.16 3.42 6.29
N PHE A 110 2.10 3.42 7.10
CA PHE A 110 1.70 4.59 7.88
C PHE A 110 2.64 4.95 9.05
N ALA A 111 3.68 4.16 9.33
CA ALA A 111 4.75 4.54 10.25
C ALA A 111 5.83 5.43 9.61
N LEU A 112 5.80 5.55 8.27
CA LEU A 112 6.69 6.38 7.45
C LEU A 112 6.03 7.70 7.01
N VAL A 113 4.83 7.99 7.50
CA VAL A 113 4.10 9.23 7.24
C VAL A 113 3.84 9.97 8.55
N THR A 114 3.70 11.29 8.50
CA THR A 114 3.27 12.09 9.65
C THR A 114 1.82 11.75 10.02
N ASP A 115 1.36 12.19 11.19
CA ASP A 115 -0.05 12.03 11.57
C ASP A 115 -1.02 12.67 10.58
N ASP A 116 -0.66 13.84 10.05
CA ASP A 116 -1.46 14.55 9.05
C ASP A 116 -1.41 13.85 7.69
N GLY A 117 -0.24 13.32 7.31
CA GLY A 117 -0.09 12.45 6.15
C GLY A 117 -0.97 11.19 6.24
N ALA A 118 -0.97 10.50 7.38
CA ALA A 118 -1.81 9.33 7.60
C ALA A 118 -3.30 9.66 7.47
N ARG A 119 -3.77 10.78 8.04
CA ARG A 119 -5.16 11.24 7.91
C ARG A 119 -5.59 11.50 6.47
N SER A 120 -4.69 11.98 5.62
CA SER A 120 -4.98 12.27 4.21
C SER A 120 -4.94 11.04 3.31
N LEU A 121 -4.08 10.07 3.63
CA LEU A 121 -3.88 8.82 2.87
C LEU A 121 -4.76 7.66 3.35
N GLY A 122 -5.68 7.93 4.28
CA GLY A 122 -6.60 6.94 4.83
C GLY A 122 -7.58 6.36 3.82
N PRO A 123 -8.44 5.42 4.27
CA PRO A 123 -9.54 4.92 3.46
C PRO A 123 -10.44 6.04 2.92
N ASP A 124 -11.08 5.78 1.78
CA ASP A 124 -12.03 6.72 1.18
C ASP A 124 -13.33 6.76 1.99
N MET A 125 -13.39 7.70 2.92
CA MET A 125 -14.53 7.90 3.81
C MET A 125 -15.76 8.52 3.11
N SER A 126 -15.71 8.76 1.78
CA SER A 126 -16.83 9.33 1.03
C SER A 126 -18.04 8.38 0.93
N ASN A 127 -17.80 7.08 1.10
CA ASN A 127 -18.86 6.07 1.20
C ASN A 127 -18.87 5.39 2.58
N PRO A 128 -19.70 5.87 3.53
CA PRO A 128 -19.71 5.37 4.91
C PRO A 128 -20.22 3.93 5.04
N ASP A 129 -20.78 3.34 3.98
CA ASP A 129 -21.23 1.95 3.97
C ASP A 129 -20.12 0.96 3.54
N GLU A 130 -18.97 1.46 3.06
CA GLU A 130 -17.86 0.62 2.56
C GLU A 130 -16.77 0.34 3.60
N ASP A 131 -16.48 1.31 4.49
CA ASP A 131 -15.43 1.16 5.51
C ASP A 131 -15.95 1.49 6.91
N THR A 132 -16.19 0.46 7.73
CA THR A 132 -16.47 0.63 9.17
C THR A 132 -15.18 0.58 10.01
N PRO A 133 -15.18 1.15 11.24
CA PRO A 133 -14.01 1.07 12.13
C PRO A 133 -13.57 -0.37 12.42
N ASP A 134 -14.52 -1.30 12.53
CA ASP A 134 -14.24 -2.72 12.83
C ASP A 134 -13.62 -3.43 11.62
N GLU A 135 -14.03 -3.08 10.39
CA GLU A 135 -13.46 -3.63 9.15
C GLU A 135 -12.02 -3.14 8.93
N VAL A 136 -11.80 -1.83 9.06
CA VAL A 136 -10.45 -1.23 8.96
C VAL A 136 -9.51 -1.83 10.00
N ARG A 137 -9.97 -1.96 11.25
CA ARG A 137 -9.22 -2.62 12.32
C ARG A 137 -8.89 -4.07 11.97
N ALA A 138 -9.89 -4.86 11.58
CA ALA A 138 -9.71 -6.27 11.26
C ALA A 138 -8.71 -6.47 10.11
N LEU A 139 -8.74 -5.59 9.10
CA LEU A 139 -7.77 -5.58 8.02
C LEU A 139 -6.35 -5.33 8.53
N LEU A 140 -6.13 -4.26 9.29
CA LEU A 140 -4.81 -3.91 9.83
C LEU A 140 -4.25 -5.02 10.74
N GLU A 141 -5.08 -5.58 11.62
CA GLU A 141 -4.69 -6.69 12.50
C GLU A 141 -4.35 -7.96 11.71
N ALA A 142 -5.10 -8.29 10.65
CA ALA A 142 -4.82 -9.43 9.80
C ALA A 142 -3.46 -9.30 9.08
N GLN A 143 -3.14 -8.11 8.59
CA GLN A 143 -1.86 -7.79 7.94
C GLN A 143 -0.68 -7.96 8.89
N LEU A 144 -0.82 -7.45 10.12
CA LEU A 144 0.20 -7.57 11.17
C LEU A 144 0.40 -9.03 11.62
N ALA A 145 -0.66 -9.83 11.61
CA ALA A 145 -0.58 -11.26 11.88
C ALA A 145 0.05 -12.07 10.72
N GLY A 146 0.39 -11.41 9.60
CA GLY A 146 0.90 -12.07 8.39
C GLY A 146 -0.14 -12.98 7.73
N THR A 147 -1.42 -12.72 7.99
CA THR A 147 -2.51 -13.48 7.37
C THR A 147 -2.68 -12.97 5.95
N PRO A 148 -2.62 -13.82 4.92
CA PRO A 148 -2.92 -13.39 3.56
C PRO A 148 -4.32 -12.77 3.51
N VAL A 149 -4.39 -11.51 3.13
CA VAL A 149 -5.66 -10.89 2.77
C VAL A 149 -6.10 -11.52 1.44
N ALA A 150 -7.38 -11.80 1.28
CA ALA A 150 -7.86 -12.34 0.01
C ALA A 150 -7.48 -11.35 -1.10
N ASP A 151 -6.82 -11.85 -2.17
CA ASP A 151 -6.43 -11.01 -3.29
C ASP A 151 -7.65 -10.22 -3.78
N GLU A 152 -7.51 -8.90 -3.88
CA GLU A 152 -8.53 -8.10 -4.53
C GLU A 152 -8.69 -8.57 -5.98
N PRO A 153 -9.92 -8.81 -6.47
CA PRO A 153 -10.13 -9.27 -7.83
C PRO A 153 -9.49 -8.32 -8.86
N GLY A 154 -8.39 -8.75 -9.47
CA GLY A 154 -7.66 -7.97 -10.48
C GLY A 154 -6.25 -7.52 -10.07
N MET A 155 -5.84 -7.73 -8.81
CA MET A 155 -4.47 -7.50 -8.37
C MET A 155 -3.65 -8.77 -8.60
N GLU A 156 -2.67 -8.74 -9.51
CA GLU A 156 -1.75 -9.87 -9.69
C GLU A 156 -0.75 -9.92 -8.52
N PRO A 157 -0.63 -11.05 -7.80
CA PRO A 157 0.31 -11.16 -6.70
C PRO A 157 1.74 -10.91 -7.18
N GLY A 158 2.45 -10.01 -6.49
CA GLY A 158 3.87 -9.76 -6.74
C GLY A 158 4.18 -8.77 -7.88
N MET A 159 3.21 -7.95 -8.31
CA MET A 159 3.57 -6.71 -9.01
C MET A 159 4.26 -5.76 -8.04
N GLN A 160 5.45 -5.28 -8.43
CA GLN A 160 6.18 -4.25 -7.70
C GLN A 160 5.89 -2.90 -8.33
N THR A 161 5.50 -1.94 -7.51
CA THR A 161 5.27 -0.56 -7.93
C THR A 161 6.61 0.07 -8.34
N GLN A 162 6.66 0.60 -9.55
CA GLN A 162 7.87 1.23 -10.07
C GLN A 162 7.97 2.67 -9.56
N VAL A 163 9.07 2.99 -8.89
CA VAL A 163 9.35 4.31 -8.33
C VAL A 163 10.65 4.86 -8.92
N SER A 164 10.62 6.07 -9.48
CA SER A 164 11.83 6.75 -9.90
C SER A 164 12.60 7.27 -8.68
N PRO A 165 13.94 7.44 -8.75
CA PRO A 165 14.63 8.30 -7.80
C PRO A 165 14.00 9.70 -7.79
N GLY A 166 13.99 10.33 -6.62
CA GLY A 166 13.52 11.69 -6.47
C GLY A 166 14.40 12.68 -7.23
N ARG A 167 13.78 13.68 -7.82
CA ARG A 167 14.45 14.81 -8.49
C ARG A 167 13.99 16.12 -7.90
N ASP A 168 14.78 17.17 -8.13
CA ASP A 168 14.44 18.54 -7.67
C ASP A 168 14.09 18.60 -6.17
N ILE A 169 14.86 17.82 -5.38
CA ILE A 169 14.71 17.73 -3.93
C ILE A 169 15.30 18.97 -3.29
N ARG A 170 14.49 19.66 -2.50
CA ARG A 170 14.76 20.99 -2.00
C ARG A 170 14.27 21.18 -0.57
N LEU A 171 14.98 22.00 0.19
CA LEU A 171 14.60 22.47 1.51
C LEU A 171 13.58 23.61 1.34
N LEU A 172 12.40 23.41 1.92
CA LEU A 172 11.27 24.32 1.91
C LEU A 172 11.27 25.23 3.15
N GLU A 173 10.36 26.20 3.16
CA GLU A 173 10.09 27.00 4.35
C GLU A 173 9.64 26.11 5.52
N GLY A 174 10.13 26.43 6.72
CA GLY A 174 9.86 25.65 7.93
C GLY A 174 10.78 24.45 8.14
N GLY A 175 11.75 24.21 7.26
CA GLY A 175 12.71 23.11 7.38
C GLY A 175 12.20 21.78 6.82
N ARG A 176 11.02 21.77 6.20
CA ARG A 176 10.49 20.64 5.45
C ARG A 176 11.30 20.39 4.18
N VAL A 177 11.26 19.18 3.65
CA VAL A 177 11.90 18.83 2.38
C VAL A 177 10.82 18.50 1.37
N GLY A 178 10.96 18.90 0.12
CA GLY A 178 10.04 18.51 -0.95
C GLY A 178 10.81 18.07 -2.18
N GLY A 179 10.27 17.15 -2.96
CA GLY A 179 10.88 16.68 -4.20
C GLY A 179 9.87 16.03 -5.13
N VAL A 180 10.27 15.70 -6.36
CA VAL A 180 9.39 15.12 -7.36
C VAL A 180 9.75 13.65 -7.58
N TRP A 181 8.76 12.78 -7.45
CA TRP A 181 8.86 11.35 -7.75
C TRP A 181 7.89 10.98 -8.86
N THR A 182 8.22 9.93 -9.60
CA THR A 182 7.29 9.27 -10.52
C THR A 182 7.01 7.87 -10.00
N ILE A 183 5.74 7.58 -9.72
CA ILE A 183 5.25 6.31 -9.17
C ILE A 183 4.26 5.75 -10.17
N GLU A 184 4.56 4.60 -10.77
CA GLU A 184 3.74 3.96 -11.80
C GLU A 184 3.40 4.83 -13.03
N GLY A 185 4.21 5.87 -13.27
CA GLY A 185 4.02 6.82 -14.37
C GLY A 185 3.32 8.11 -13.95
N ASP A 186 2.68 8.14 -12.78
CA ASP A 186 2.12 9.34 -12.19
C ASP A 186 3.20 10.14 -11.47
N THR A 187 3.13 11.46 -11.57
CA THR A 187 4.12 12.38 -10.99
C THR A 187 3.53 13.11 -9.81
N SER A 188 4.21 13.00 -8.66
CA SER A 188 3.80 13.64 -7.42
C SER A 188 4.98 14.41 -6.81
N PHE A 189 4.67 15.56 -6.22
CA PHE A 189 5.58 16.26 -5.33
C PHE A 189 5.32 15.79 -3.90
N ILE A 190 6.32 15.15 -3.30
CA ILE A 190 6.21 14.58 -1.95
C ILE A 190 6.91 15.53 -0.99
N VAL A 191 6.19 15.92 0.06
CA VAL A 191 6.69 16.76 1.15
C VAL A 191 7.04 15.88 2.34
N PHE A 192 8.15 16.17 3.01
CA PHE A 192 8.66 15.47 4.18
C PHE A 192 8.84 16.44 5.34
N GLU A 193 8.52 15.95 6.53
CA GLU A 193 8.81 16.60 7.80
C GLU A 193 9.79 15.74 8.61
N GLN A 194 10.64 16.40 9.41
CA GLN A 194 11.57 15.70 10.29
C GLN A 194 11.00 15.62 11.71
N GLU A 195 10.70 14.41 12.17
CA GLU A 195 10.21 14.12 13.51
C GLU A 195 11.14 13.13 14.21
N ASP A 196 11.58 13.45 15.43
CA ASP A 196 12.46 12.60 16.25
C ASP A 196 13.67 12.03 15.46
N ASP A 197 14.37 12.91 14.74
CA ASP A 197 15.52 12.60 13.87
C ASP A 197 15.23 11.69 12.66
N ARG A 198 13.96 11.51 12.28
CA ARG A 198 13.55 10.73 11.10
C ARG A 198 12.77 11.59 10.11
N TRP A 199 12.96 11.34 8.82
CA TRP A 199 12.11 11.91 7.78
C TRP A 199 10.84 11.09 7.64
N LEU A 200 9.69 11.76 7.64
CA LEU A 200 8.38 11.17 7.41
C LEU A 200 7.72 11.91 6.24
N VAL A 201 6.95 11.19 5.43
CA VAL A 201 6.14 11.81 4.38
C VAL A 201 4.96 12.54 5.03
N ASP A 202 4.87 13.83 4.76
CA ASP A 202 3.81 14.69 5.29
C ASP A 202 2.64 14.80 4.30
N GLU A 203 2.96 14.95 3.01
CA GLU A 203 1.94 15.22 1.99
C GLU A 203 2.36 14.64 0.64
N PHE A 204 1.38 14.08 -0.08
CA PHE A 204 1.48 13.76 -1.50
C PHE A 204 0.70 14.81 -2.27
N ILE A 205 1.38 15.50 -3.19
CA ILE A 205 0.77 16.53 -4.02
C ILE A 205 0.83 16.09 -5.47
N ASP A 206 -0.32 15.79 -6.05
CA ASP A 206 -0.38 15.35 -7.45
C ASP A 206 -0.11 16.51 -8.40
N ILE A 207 0.66 16.22 -9.45
CA ILE A 207 0.95 17.16 -10.53
C ILE A 207 0.13 16.75 -11.74
N VAL A 208 -0.99 17.42 -11.94
CA VAL A 208 -1.92 17.13 -13.03
C VAL A 208 -1.62 18.09 -14.17
N GLU A 209 -0.85 17.65 -15.16
CA GLU A 209 -0.57 18.49 -16.33
C GLU A 209 -1.87 18.79 -17.10
N ASP A 210 -2.26 20.07 -17.12
CA ASP A 210 -3.36 20.61 -17.93
C ASP A 210 -3.06 20.41 -19.43
N GLY A 211 -3.31 19.19 -19.92
CA GLY A 211 -2.87 18.77 -21.25
C GLY A 211 -3.15 17.32 -21.59
N ALA A 212 -3.34 16.44 -20.58
CA ALA A 212 -3.95 15.12 -20.78
C ALA A 212 -5.48 15.26 -20.97
N ALA A 213 -5.90 16.13 -21.89
CA ALA A 213 -7.19 15.96 -22.52
C ALA A 213 -7.16 14.57 -23.17
N SER A 214 -7.78 13.59 -22.52
CA SER A 214 -8.16 12.32 -23.11
C SER A 214 -8.64 12.61 -24.52
N GLY A 215 -7.84 12.23 -25.52
CA GLY A 215 -8.11 12.42 -26.93
C GLY A 215 -9.30 11.55 -27.34
N GLY A 216 -10.49 11.90 -26.86
CA GLY A 216 -11.75 11.44 -27.39
C GLY A 216 -11.77 11.83 -28.85
N THR A 217 -11.56 10.85 -29.72
CA THR A 217 -11.67 11.03 -31.16
C THR A 217 -13.07 11.59 -31.45
N PRO A 218 -13.21 12.78 -32.06
CA PRO A 218 -14.52 13.25 -32.49
C PRO A 218 -15.08 12.23 -33.48
N THR A 219 -16.21 11.61 -33.14
CA THR A 219 -16.95 10.78 -34.09
C THR A 219 -17.73 11.73 -35.01
N PRO A 220 -17.62 11.60 -36.35
CA PRO A 220 -18.25 12.51 -37.32
C PRO A 220 -19.78 12.44 -37.33
#